data_AF-A0A011SKR8-F1
#
_entry.id   AF-A0A011SKR8-F1
#
_cell.length_a   1.000
_cell.length_b   1.000
_cell.length_c   1.000
_cell.angle_alpha   90.00
_cell.angle_beta   90.00
_cell.angle_gamma   90.00
#
_symmetry.space_group_name_H-M   'P 1'
#
loop_
_entity.id
_entity.type
_entity.pdbx_description
1 polymer ?
#
loop_
_entity_poly.entity_id
_entity_poly.type
_entity_poly.pdbx_seq_one_letter_code
_entity_poly.pdbx_strand_id
1 'polypeptide(L)'
;MLRTALVFATAFGVSQAIMPLLGWLLGSTFADAIAPWDHWISFGLLALVGGKMLWEALSPDAPVDAEHPEHVHDIEAFSVREVVLLSVATSIDALAVGVSFAFLNVDVAIAVTTIGLVTFALSFLAVFIGYRIGTRFRRPAEIVGGLVLIGIGTQILIEHLTA
;
A
#
# COMPACT_ATOMS: atom_id res chain seq x y z
N MET A 1 14.17 6.60 -16.97
CA MET A 1 13.58 5.26 -16.67
C MET A 1 14.30 4.40 -15.64
N LEU A 2 15.50 3.85 -15.90
CA LEU A 2 16.14 2.89 -14.99
C LEU A 2 16.37 3.49 -13.59
N ARG A 3 16.81 4.76 -13.55
CA ARG A 3 16.95 5.52 -12.31
C ARG A 3 15.64 5.60 -11.54
N THR A 4 14.53 5.92 -12.20
CA THR A 4 13.22 5.99 -11.54
C THR A 4 12.76 4.63 -11.06
N ALA A 5 12.91 3.57 -11.86
CA ALA A 5 12.58 2.21 -11.46
C ALA A 5 13.34 1.79 -10.20
N LEU A 6 14.64 2.12 -10.11
CA LEU A 6 15.44 1.88 -8.92
C LEU A 6 15.00 2.71 -7.72
N VAL A 7 14.63 3.98 -7.92
CA VAL A 7 14.12 4.84 -6.83
C VAL A 7 12.82 4.28 -6.26
N PHE A 8 11.86 3.91 -7.11
CA PHE A 8 10.60 3.27 -6.68
C PHE A 8 10.86 1.93 -6.00
N ALA A 9 11.62 1.03 -6.65
CA ALA A 9 11.91 -0.29 -6.12
C ALA A 9 12.58 -0.22 -4.74
N THR A 10 13.58 0.65 -4.59
CA THR A 10 14.30 0.81 -3.33
C THR A 10 13.42 1.48 -2.27
N ALA A 11 12.70 2.55 -2.62
CA ALA A 11 11.85 3.27 -1.66
C ALA A 11 10.73 2.37 -1.11
N PHE A 12 9.99 1.69 -1.99
CA PHE A 12 8.92 0.76 -1.60
C PHE A 12 9.47 -0.51 -0.96
N GLY A 13 10.48 -1.15 -1.54
CA GLY A 13 11.07 -2.37 -0.98
C GLY A 13 11.61 -2.16 0.44
N VAL A 14 12.28 -1.03 0.68
CA VAL A 14 12.79 -0.70 2.02
C VAL A 14 11.66 -0.30 2.97
N SER A 15 10.70 0.53 2.55
CA SER A 15 9.60 0.93 3.43
C SER A 15 8.71 -0.26 3.81
N GLN A 16 8.37 -1.13 2.87
CA GLN A 16 7.59 -2.35 3.13
C GLN A 16 8.35 -3.40 3.95
N ALA A 17 9.68 -3.37 3.99
CA ALA A 17 10.45 -4.23 4.89
C ALA A 17 10.52 -3.63 6.31
N ILE A 18 10.77 -2.32 6.41
CA ILE A 18 10.92 -1.64 7.70
C ILE A 18 9.59 -1.59 8.46
N MET A 19 8.47 -1.32 7.79
CA MET A 19 7.19 -1.11 8.47
C MET A 19 6.67 -2.35 9.21
N PRO A 20 6.66 -3.57 8.65
CA PRO A 20 6.29 -4.76 9.39
C PRO A 20 7.24 -5.06 10.55
N LEU A 21 8.53 -4.76 10.41
CA LEU A 21 9.51 -4.90 11.50
C LEU A 21 9.21 -3.94 12.65
N LEU A 22 8.89 -2.68 12.34
CA LEU A 22 8.46 -1.69 13.32
C LEU A 22 7.14 -2.08 13.97
N GLY A 23 6.18 -2.56 13.18
CA GLY A 23 4.90 -3.08 13.66
C GLY A 23 5.10 -4.24 14.63
N TRP A 24 5.96 -5.20 14.29
CA TRP A 24 6.31 -6.32 15.17
C TRP A 24 6.95 -5.84 16.47
N LEU A 25 7.89 -4.89 16.40
CA LEU A 25 8.53 -4.32 17.58
C LEU A 25 7.50 -3.61 18.50
N LEU A 26 6.64 -2.77 17.92
CA LEU A 26 5.55 -2.09 18.63
C LEU A 26 4.57 -3.10 19.23
N GLY A 27 4.15 -4.10 18.46
CA GLY A 27 3.24 -5.17 18.87
C GLY A 27 3.81 -5.99 20.01
N SER A 28 5.08 -6.36 19.96
CA SER A 28 5.74 -7.10 21.06
C SER A 28 5.85 -6.29 22.36
N THR A 29 5.81 -4.95 22.28
CA THR A 29 5.93 -4.07 23.45
C THR A 29 4.56 -3.63 24.00
N PHE A 30 3.53 -3.52 23.15
CA PHE A 30 2.20 -3.00 23.46
C PHE A 30 1.06 -3.99 23.13
N ALA A 31 1.37 -5.28 23.04
CA ALA A 31 0.48 -6.36 22.61
C ALA A 31 -0.93 -6.26 23.24
N ASP A 32 -1.00 -6.07 24.56
CA ASP A 32 -2.25 -6.07 25.31
C ASP A 32 -3.10 -4.80 25.10
N ALA A 33 -2.50 -3.69 24.67
CA ALA A 33 -3.19 -2.40 24.52
C ALA A 33 -3.77 -2.16 23.12
N ILE A 34 -3.16 -2.75 22.09
CA ILE A 34 -3.50 -2.48 20.67
C ILE A 34 -4.40 -3.58 20.09
N ALA A 35 -4.35 -4.81 20.61
CA ALA A 35 -5.14 -5.94 20.13
C ALA A 35 -6.67 -5.69 19.96
N PRO A 36 -7.35 -4.89 20.81
CA PRO A 36 -8.77 -4.62 20.61
C PRO A 36 -9.08 -3.64 19.47
N TRP A 37 -8.10 -2.83 19.03
CA TRP A 37 -8.33 -1.68 18.14
C TRP A 37 -7.78 -1.87 16.73
N ASP A 38 -6.88 -2.82 16.50
CA ASP A 38 -6.19 -2.98 15.21
C ASP A 38 -7.17 -3.16 14.03
N HIS A 39 -8.27 -3.88 14.27
CA HIS A 39 -9.22 -4.27 13.24
C HIS A 39 -10.05 -3.06 12.79
N TRP A 40 -10.46 -2.22 13.73
CA TRP A 40 -11.20 -0.99 13.45
C TRP A 40 -10.33 0.04 12.71
N ILE A 41 -9.04 0.11 13.06
CA ILE A 41 -8.09 1.00 12.39
C ILE A 41 -7.86 0.53 10.95
N SER A 42 -7.58 -0.76 10.74
CA SER A 42 -7.33 -1.34 9.42
C SER A 42 -8.56 -1.24 8.50
N PHE A 43 -9.75 -1.57 9.02
CA PHE A 43 -11.01 -1.42 8.29
C PHE A 43 -11.27 0.04 7.90
N GLY A 44 -11.14 0.97 8.85
CA GLY A 44 -11.37 2.39 8.61
C GLY A 44 -10.46 2.96 7.52
N LEU A 45 -9.17 2.61 7.56
CA LEU A 45 -8.18 3.06 6.58
C LEU A 45 -8.46 2.48 5.18
N LEU A 46 -8.71 1.17 5.07
CA LEU A 46 -8.98 0.49 3.80
C LEU A 46 -10.31 0.94 3.18
N ALA A 47 -11.36 1.12 3.99
CA ALA A 47 -12.65 1.60 3.54
C ALA A 47 -12.57 3.06 3.05
N LEU A 48 -11.83 3.93 3.74
CA LEU A 48 -11.62 5.32 3.31
C LEU A 48 -10.84 5.41 2.00
N VAL A 49 -9.71 4.72 1.90
CA VAL A 49 -8.87 4.77 0.70
C VAL A 49 -9.59 4.12 -0.48
N GLY A 50 -10.16 2.93 -0.30
CA GLY A 50 -10.91 2.24 -1.35
C GLY A 50 -12.17 3.02 -1.79
N GLY A 51 -12.88 3.63 -0.84
CA GLY A 51 -14.03 4.49 -1.11
C GLY A 51 -13.65 5.75 -1.88
N LYS A 52 -12.55 6.42 -1.50
CA LYS A 52 -12.02 7.60 -2.21
C LYS A 52 -11.66 7.24 -3.66
N MET A 53 -10.94 6.12 -3.88
CA MET A 53 -10.57 5.64 -5.22
C MET A 53 -11.82 5.37 -6.09
N LEU A 54 -12.85 4.77 -5.51
CA LEU A 54 -14.09 4.48 -6.25
C LEU A 54 -14.89 5.76 -6.55
N TRP A 55 -14.91 6.71 -5.62
CA TRP A 55 -15.57 8.02 -5.81
C TRP A 55 -14.89 8.84 -6.91
N GLU A 56 -13.56 8.84 -6.96
CA GLU A 56 -12.78 9.49 -8.01
C GLU A 56 -13.01 8.83 -9.38
N ALA A 57 -13.02 7.50 -9.45
CA ALA A 57 -13.20 6.79 -10.72
C ALA A 57 -14.61 6.93 -11.33
N LEU A 58 -15.63 7.10 -10.46
CA LEU A 58 -17.05 7.17 -10.85
C LEU A 58 -17.58 8.60 -11.00
N SER A 59 -16.97 9.61 -10.40
CA SER A 59 -17.40 11.01 -10.51
C SER A 59 -17.07 11.59 -11.89
N PRO A 60 -18.07 12.04 -12.68
CA PRO A 60 -17.85 12.60 -14.02
C PRO A 60 -17.14 13.97 -14.03
N ASP A 61 -17.28 14.74 -12.93
CA ASP A 61 -16.76 16.10 -12.78
C ASP A 61 -15.65 16.21 -11.72
N ALA A 62 -15.26 15.09 -11.09
CA ALA A 62 -14.04 15.09 -10.29
C ALA A 62 -12.88 15.28 -11.26
N PRO A 63 -11.99 16.26 -11.05
CA PRO A 63 -10.80 16.34 -11.86
C PRO A 63 -10.05 15.03 -11.60
N VAL A 64 -9.99 14.17 -12.61
CA VAL A 64 -9.15 12.95 -12.64
C VAL A 64 -7.66 13.33 -12.45
N ASP A 65 -7.41 14.63 -12.39
CA ASP A 65 -6.14 15.34 -12.45
C ASP A 65 -5.90 16.26 -11.23
N ALA A 66 -6.79 16.31 -10.22
CA ALA A 66 -6.67 17.30 -9.12
C ALA A 66 -5.67 16.94 -8.01
N GLU A 67 -5.32 15.67 -7.83
CA GLU A 67 -4.24 15.25 -6.90
C GLU A 67 -3.18 14.37 -7.56
N HIS A 68 -3.40 13.94 -8.80
CA HIS A 68 -2.38 13.29 -9.60
C HIS A 68 -2.02 14.23 -10.74
N PRO A 69 -0.91 14.99 -10.65
CA PRO A 69 -0.52 15.90 -11.71
C PRO A 69 -0.44 15.12 -13.03
N GLU A 70 -0.93 15.75 -14.10
CA GLU A 70 -1.09 15.25 -15.48
C GLU A 70 0.21 14.75 -16.16
N HIS A 71 1.24 14.40 -15.42
CA HIS A 71 2.54 13.96 -15.92
C HIS A 71 2.72 12.45 -15.84
N VAL A 72 1.66 11.65 -16.02
CA VAL A 72 1.80 10.19 -16.23
C VAL A 72 2.60 9.88 -17.53
N HIS A 73 2.73 10.86 -18.42
CA HIS A 73 3.64 10.78 -19.56
C HIS A 73 5.13 10.89 -19.18
N ASP A 74 5.44 11.42 -18.00
CA ASP A 74 6.80 11.56 -17.50
C ASP A 74 6.92 10.84 -16.15
N ILE A 75 7.26 9.54 -16.20
CA ILE A 75 7.82 8.85 -15.04
C ILE A 75 9.09 9.58 -14.53
N GLU A 76 9.65 10.49 -15.33
CA GLU A 76 10.74 11.39 -14.97
C GLU A 76 10.29 12.62 -14.15
N ALA A 77 8.99 12.87 -14.01
CA ALA A 77 8.42 13.98 -13.23
C ALA A 77 8.30 13.69 -11.73
N PHE A 78 8.31 12.42 -11.30
CA PHE A 78 8.31 12.09 -9.88
C PHE A 78 9.66 12.45 -9.24
N SER A 79 9.64 13.41 -8.33
CA SER A 79 10.78 13.71 -7.49
C SER A 79 11.03 12.56 -6.51
N VAL A 80 12.30 12.33 -6.14
CA VAL A 80 12.65 11.32 -5.13
C VAL A 80 11.87 11.53 -3.83
N ARG A 81 11.58 12.79 -3.48
CA ARG A 81 10.83 13.15 -2.28
C ARG A 81 9.39 12.63 -2.35
N GLU A 82 8.70 12.80 -3.48
CA GLU A 82 7.34 12.31 -3.67
C GLU A 82 7.29 10.79 -3.60
N VAL A 83 8.24 10.09 -4.24
CA VAL A 83 8.30 8.62 -4.19
C VAL A 83 8.50 8.10 -2.77
N VAL A 84 9.35 8.75 -1.98
CA VAL A 84 9.56 8.39 -0.57
C VAL A 84 8.32 8.68 0.27
N LEU A 85 7.67 9.83 0.06
CA LEU A 85 6.42 10.15 0.75
C LEU A 85 5.32 9.13 0.44
N LEU A 86 5.17 8.78 -0.84
CA LEU A 86 4.21 7.79 -1.30
C LEU A 86 4.52 6.41 -0.71
N SER A 87 5.78 5.97 -0.76
CA SER A 87 6.16 4.65 -0.26
C SER A 87 5.92 4.55 1.25
N VAL A 88 6.22 5.60 2.01
CA VAL A 88 5.93 5.65 3.45
C VAL A 88 4.42 5.64 3.69
N ALA A 89 3.65 6.50 3.00
CA ALA A 89 2.20 6.61 3.18
C ALA A 89 1.48 5.29 2.86
N THR A 90 1.87 4.62 1.77
CA THR A 90 1.32 3.30 1.41
C THR A 90 1.73 2.23 2.41
N SER A 91 2.96 2.25 2.94
CA SER A 91 3.46 1.21 3.86
C SER A 91 2.87 1.26 5.28
N ILE A 92 2.02 2.24 5.61
CA ILE A 92 1.35 2.31 6.92
C ILE A 92 0.46 1.07 7.13
N ASP A 93 -0.09 0.50 6.05
CA ASP A 93 -0.85 -0.75 6.12
C ASP A 93 0.00 -1.95 6.58
N ALA A 94 1.23 -2.05 6.08
CA ALA A 94 2.16 -3.13 6.38
C ALA A 94 2.65 -3.08 7.83
N LEU A 95 2.63 -1.90 8.45
CA LEU A 95 2.87 -1.75 9.88
C LEU A 95 1.78 -2.46 10.70
N ALA A 96 0.52 -2.34 10.32
CA ALA A 96 -0.58 -3.02 11.00
C ALA A 96 -0.43 -4.55 10.90
N VAL A 97 -0.11 -5.07 9.71
CA VAL A 97 0.21 -6.50 9.51
C VAL A 97 1.42 -6.94 10.36
N GLY A 98 2.43 -6.07 10.51
CA GLY A 98 3.59 -6.32 11.36
C GLY A 98 3.23 -6.52 12.84
N VAL A 99 2.26 -5.76 13.36
CA VAL A 99 1.75 -5.95 14.73
C VAL A 99 1.18 -7.35 14.89
N SER A 100 0.45 -7.86 13.88
CA SER A 100 -0.08 -9.23 13.88
C SER A 100 1.02 -10.30 13.97
N PHE A 101 2.21 -10.06 13.40
CA PHE A 101 3.35 -10.98 13.54
C PHE A 101 3.85 -11.12 14.98
N ALA A 102 3.57 -10.19 15.89
CA ALA A 102 3.94 -10.34 17.30
C ALA A 102 3.12 -11.43 18.00
N PHE A 103 1.90 -11.69 17.49
CA PHE A 103 1.00 -12.72 18.01
C PHE A 103 1.12 -14.04 17.26
N LEU A 104 1.62 -14.00 16.02
CA LEU A 104 1.86 -15.17 15.19
C LEU A 104 3.28 -15.70 15.45
N ASN A 105 3.45 -17.02 15.60
CA ASN A 105 4.76 -17.66 15.80
C ASN A 105 5.52 -17.78 14.46
N VAL A 106 5.71 -16.66 13.78
CA VAL A 106 6.28 -16.58 12.42
C VAL A 106 7.71 -16.04 12.52
N ASP A 107 8.60 -16.57 11.67
CA ASP A 107 9.95 -16.03 11.52
C ASP A 107 9.88 -14.66 10.83
N VAL A 108 9.95 -13.59 11.64
CA VAL A 108 9.86 -12.20 11.20
C VAL A 108 10.98 -11.84 10.23
N ALA A 109 12.18 -12.42 10.39
CA ALA A 109 13.29 -12.13 9.50
C ALA A 109 13.00 -12.65 8.08
N ILE A 110 12.46 -13.87 7.97
CA ILE A 110 12.05 -14.44 6.68
C ILE A 110 10.88 -13.64 6.09
N ALA A 111 9.87 -13.30 6.89
CA ALA A 111 8.70 -12.56 6.43
C ALA A 111 9.07 -11.17 5.89
N VAL A 112 9.78 -10.37 6.68
CA VAL A 112 10.22 -9.00 6.33
C VAL A 112 11.10 -9.01 5.09
N THR A 113 12.07 -9.93 5.01
CA THR A 113 12.98 -10.03 3.86
C THR A 113 12.22 -10.40 2.59
N THR A 114 11.27 -11.32 2.69
CA THR A 114 10.44 -11.75 1.55
C THR A 114 9.56 -10.61 1.06
N ILE A 115 8.86 -9.92 1.97
CA ILE A 115 8.00 -8.78 1.63
C ILE A 115 8.82 -7.69 0.94
N GLY A 116 9.98 -7.32 1.49
CA GLY A 116 10.87 -6.32 0.91
C GLY A 116 11.37 -6.70 -0.49
N LEU A 117 11.85 -7.94 -0.67
CA LEU A 117 12.37 -8.42 -1.96
C LEU A 117 11.28 -8.50 -3.04
N VAL A 118 10.12 -9.05 -2.69
CA VAL A 118 8.99 -9.16 -3.63
C VAL A 118 8.53 -7.76 -4.02
N THR A 119 8.37 -6.85 -3.05
CA THR A 119 7.97 -5.47 -3.31
C THR A 119 8.99 -4.76 -4.19
N PHE A 120 10.29 -4.89 -3.89
CA PHE A 120 11.35 -4.33 -4.72
C PHE A 120 11.26 -4.81 -6.17
N ALA A 121 11.16 -6.13 -6.38
CA ALA A 121 11.10 -6.73 -7.71
C ALA A 121 9.85 -6.29 -8.48
N LEU A 122 8.69 -6.31 -7.82
CA LEU A 122 7.42 -5.89 -8.42
C LEU A 122 7.41 -4.40 -8.74
N SER A 123 7.84 -3.53 -7.83
CA SER A 123 7.92 -2.08 -8.06
C SER A 123 8.91 -1.74 -9.18
N PHE A 124 10.04 -2.44 -9.27
CA PHE A 124 10.98 -2.28 -10.38
C PHE A 124 10.31 -2.60 -11.71
N LEU A 125 9.65 -3.75 -11.81
CA LEU A 125 8.98 -4.20 -13.03
C LEU A 125 7.76 -3.34 -13.38
N ALA A 126 7.01 -2.90 -12.37
CA ALA A 126 5.82 -2.08 -12.50
C ALA A 126 6.11 -0.75 -13.20
N VAL A 127 7.29 -0.15 -12.97
CA VAL A 127 7.68 1.10 -13.66
C VAL A 127 7.81 0.90 -15.17
N PHE A 128 8.36 -0.22 -15.63
CA PHE A 128 8.47 -0.52 -17.07
C PHE A 128 7.12 -0.89 -17.68
N ILE A 129 6.30 -1.65 -16.95
CA ILE A 129 4.95 -2.03 -17.39
C ILE A 129 4.05 -0.78 -17.47
N GLY A 130 4.06 0.06 -16.45
CA GLY A 130 3.27 1.28 -16.36
C GLY A 130 3.57 2.25 -17.50
N TYR A 131 4.85 2.39 -17.87
CA TYR A 131 5.23 3.19 -19.04
C TYR A 131 4.59 2.68 -20.34
N ARG A 132 4.54 1.36 -20.52
CA ARG A 132 4.06 0.74 -21.76
C ARG A 132 2.54 0.71 -21.84
N ILE A 133 1.87 0.55 -20.71
CA ILE A 133 0.41 0.39 -20.61
C ILE A 133 -0.31 1.75 -20.68
N GLY A 134 0.37 2.84 -20.30
CA GLY A 134 -0.11 4.21 -20.51
C GLY A 134 -1.47 4.52 -19.84
N THR A 135 -2.04 5.68 -20.16
CA THR A 135 -3.31 6.18 -19.58
C THR A 135 -4.54 5.32 -19.89
N ARG A 136 -4.44 4.38 -20.85
CA ARG A 136 -5.58 3.56 -21.30
C ARG A 136 -6.14 2.63 -20.23
N PHE A 137 -5.34 2.23 -19.25
CA PHE A 137 -5.77 1.37 -18.14
C PHE A 137 -5.91 2.09 -16.80
N ARG A 138 -5.80 3.42 -16.76
CA ARG A 138 -5.89 4.21 -15.50
C ARG A 138 -7.23 4.01 -14.79
N ARG A 139 -8.33 4.31 -15.49
CA ARG A 139 -9.69 4.19 -14.96
C ARG A 139 -10.09 2.76 -14.54
N PRO A 140 -9.86 1.70 -15.35
CA PRO A 140 -10.16 0.34 -14.91
C PRO A 140 -9.26 -0.11 -13.74
N ALA A 141 -7.99 0.32 -13.68
CA ALA A 141 -7.11 -0.02 -12.56
C ALA A 141 -7.56 0.63 -11.24
N GLU A 142 -8.02 1.89 -11.27
CA GLU A 142 -8.58 2.57 -10.10
C GLU A 142 -9.85 1.88 -9.58
N ILE A 143 -10.77 1.51 -10.48
CA ILE A 143 -12.01 0.80 -10.10
C ILE A 143 -11.69 -0.57 -9.49
N VAL A 144 -10.82 -1.35 -10.15
CA VAL A 144 -10.46 -2.69 -9.66
C VAL A 144 -9.71 -2.60 -8.33
N GLY A 145 -8.77 -1.65 -8.20
CA GLY A 145 -8.04 -1.42 -6.96
C GLY A 145 -8.97 -1.02 -5.81
N GLY A 146 -9.88 -0.09 -6.04
CA GLY A 146 -10.88 0.32 -5.05
C GLY A 146 -11.79 -0.83 -4.61
N LEU A 147 -12.31 -1.63 -5.55
CA LEU A 147 -13.13 -2.80 -5.24
C LEU A 147 -12.37 -3.85 -4.43
N VAL A 148 -11.11 -4.14 -4.78
CA VAL A 148 -10.26 -5.08 -4.04
C VAL A 148 -10.02 -4.58 -2.62
N LEU A 149 -9.70 -3.28 -2.44
CA LEU A 149 -9.49 -2.70 -1.10
C LEU A 149 -10.74 -2.80 -0.22
N ILE A 150 -11.89 -2.43 -0.76
CA ILE A 150 -13.18 -2.53 -0.05
C ILE A 150 -13.47 -3.99 0.30
N GLY A 151 -13.20 -4.92 -0.62
CA GLY A 151 -13.37 -6.36 -0.39
C GLY A 151 -12.50 -6.89 0.75
N ILE A 152 -11.20 -6.54 0.77
CA ILE A 152 -10.27 -6.93 1.84
C ILE A 152 -10.70 -6.33 3.18
N GLY A 153 -11.02 -5.03 3.23
CA GLY A 153 -11.52 -4.39 4.45
C GLY A 153 -12.79 -5.06 4.97
N THR A 154 -13.74 -5.37 4.09
CA THR A 154 -14.98 -6.07 4.46
C THR A 154 -14.71 -7.47 4.99
N GLN A 155 -13.77 -8.22 4.41
CA GLN A 155 -13.37 -9.54 4.90
C GLN A 155 -12.82 -9.48 6.32
N ILE A 156 -11.90 -8.54 6.62
CA ILE A 156 -11.34 -8.34 7.96
C ILE A 156 -12.46 -8.08 8.99
N LEU A 157 -13.45 -7.27 8.62
CA LEU A 157 -14.59 -6.96 9.49
C LEU A 157 -15.46 -8.20 9.76
N ILE A 158 -15.75 -8.99 8.73
CA ILE A 158 -16.58 -10.20 8.87
C ILE A 158 -15.86 -11.24 9.72
N GLU A 159 -14.58 -11.51 9.44
CA GLU A 159 -13.78 -12.50 10.16
C GLU A 159 -13.77 -12.20 11.67
N HIS A 160 -13.68 -10.92 12.05
CA HIS A 160 -13.70 -10.51 13.45
C HIS A 160 -15.10 -10.50 14.10
N LEU A 161 -16.19 -10.30 13.34
CA LEU A 161 -17.56 -10.36 13.87
C LEU A 161 -18.08 -11.80 14.01
N THR A 162 -17.45 -12.77 13.32
CA THR A 162 -17.82 -14.19 13.36
C THR A 162 -16.87 -15.07 14.18
N ALA A 163 -15.72 -14.54 14.63
CA ALA A 163 -14.79 -15.17 15.57
C ALA A 163 -15.22 -14.94 17.02
#